data_AF-A0ABD0Q6I6-F1
#
_entry.id   AF-A0ABD0Q6I6-F1
#
_cell.length_a   1.000
_cell.length_b   1.000
_cell.length_c   1.000
_cell.angle_alpha   90.00
_cell.angle_beta   90.00
_cell.angle_gamma   90.00
#
_symmetry.space_group_name_H-M   'P 1'
#
loop_
_entity.id
_entity.type
_entity.pdbx_description
1 polymer ?
#
loop_
_entity_poly.entity_id
_entity_poly.type
_entity_poly.pdbx_seq_one_letter_code
_entity_poly.pdbx_strand_id
1 'polypeptide(L)' 'VFSSPDPPPKTATPEEFIRMTKGITLATAKAVAAGNSCRQEDVIATANLSRRAIADMLHSCK' A
#
# COMPACT_ATOMS: atom_id res chain seq x y z
N VAL A 1 10.67 7.95 -9.65
CA VAL A 1 10.97 8.27 -8.22
C VAL A 1 11.40 7.02 -7.46
N PHE A 2 10.56 6.01 -7.30
CA PHE A 2 10.94 4.77 -6.58
C PHE A 2 12.06 3.98 -7.26
N SER A 3 12.03 3.85 -8.59
CA SER A 3 13.08 3.14 -9.35
C SER A 3 14.39 3.89 -9.53
N SER A 4 14.53 5.12 -8.99
CA SER A 4 15.82 5.82 -9.00
C SER A 4 16.82 5.09 -8.09
N PRO A 5 18.12 5.00 -8.44
CA PRO A 5 19.14 4.47 -7.54
C PRO A 5 19.48 5.43 -6.38
N ASP A 6 19.01 6.67 -6.40
CA ASP A 6 19.30 7.65 -5.34
C ASP A 6 18.76 7.16 -3.98
N PRO A 7 19.55 7.30 -2.90
CA PRO A 7 19.12 6.91 -1.57
C PRO A 7 17.93 7.75 -1.08
N PRO A 8 17.01 7.18 -0.29
CA PRO A 8 15.89 7.91 0.27
C PRO A 8 16.38 8.97 1.28
N PRO A 9 15.63 10.07 1.46
CA PRO A 9 16.00 11.12 2.43
C PRO A 9 15.87 10.68 3.88
N LYS A 10 15.22 9.53 4.15
CA LYS A 10 15.00 8.96 5.48
C LYS A 10 15.18 7.46 5.44
N THR A 11 15.67 6.89 6.53
CA THR A 11 15.78 5.44 6.73
C THR A 11 14.51 4.90 7.42
N ALA A 12 14.10 3.69 7.09
CA ALA A 12 13.07 2.93 7.80
C ALA A 12 13.68 1.68 8.45
N THR A 13 13.09 1.19 9.55
CA THR A 13 13.54 -0.09 10.13
C THR A 13 12.89 -1.27 9.39
N PRO A 14 13.52 -2.46 9.37
CA PRO A 14 12.90 -3.65 8.81
C PRO A 14 11.54 -3.99 9.44
N GLU A 15 11.35 -3.73 10.73
CA GLU A 15 10.08 -3.95 11.45
C GLU A 15 8.97 -3.03 10.96
N GLU A 16 9.32 -1.80 10.55
CA GLU A 16 8.37 -0.88 9.93
C GLU A 16 7.90 -1.42 8.57
N PHE A 17 8.82 -1.92 7.75
CA PHE A 17 8.50 -2.56 6.48
C PHE A 17 7.61 -3.81 6.67
N ILE A 18 7.94 -4.68 7.63
CA ILE A 18 7.13 -5.85 7.99
C ILE A 18 5.72 -5.45 8.44
N ARG A 19 5.56 -4.30 9.10
CA ARG A 19 4.23 -3.81 9.49
C ARG A 19 3.41 -3.40 8.26
N MET A 20 4.05 -2.78 7.26
CA MET A 20 3.39 -2.38 6.02
C MET A 20 2.88 -3.57 5.20
N THR A 21 3.61 -4.69 5.17
CA THR A 21 3.17 -5.89 4.43
C THR A 21 1.84 -6.47 4.95
N LYS A 22 1.59 -6.38 6.26
CA LYS A 22 0.27 -6.74 6.85
C LYS A 22 -0.85 -5.83 6.36
N GLY A 23 -0.55 -4.55 6.16
CA GLY A 23 -1.47 -3.58 5.57
C GLY A 23 -1.85 -3.95 4.13
N ILE A 24 -0.89 -4.47 3.35
CA ILE A 24 -1.14 -4.96 1.99
C ILE A 24 -2.13 -6.13 1.99
N THR A 25 -1.99 -7.10 2.90
CA THR A 25 -2.95 -8.22 3.01
C THR A 25 -4.39 -7.73 3.19
N LEU A 26 -4.60 -6.74 4.07
CA LEU A 26 -5.93 -6.16 4.30
C LEU A 26 -6.44 -5.37 3.08
N ALA A 27 -5.56 -4.62 2.42
CA ALA A 27 -5.91 -3.87 1.22
C ALA A 27 -6.32 -4.81 0.06
N THR A 28 -5.59 -5.91 -0.13
CA THR A 28 -5.92 -6.93 -1.13
C THR A 28 -7.28 -7.57 -0.87
N ALA A 29 -7.56 -7.98 0.38
CA ALA A 29 -8.85 -8.55 0.73
C ALA A 29 -10.02 -7.58 0.43
N LYS A 30 -9.85 -6.29 0.76
CA LYS A 30 -10.83 -5.25 0.44
C LYS A 30 -10.98 -5.03 -1.07
N ALA A 31 -9.90 -5.09 -1.83
CA ALA A 31 -9.95 -4.94 -3.29
C ALA A 31 -10.76 -6.06 -3.95
N VAL A 32 -10.57 -7.31 -3.51
CA VAL A 32 -11.37 -8.45 -4.00
C VAL A 32 -12.86 -8.24 -3.64
N ALA A 33 -13.15 -7.87 -2.39
CA ALA A 33 -14.52 -7.62 -1.95
C ALA A 33 -15.19 -6.47 -2.74
N ALA A 34 -14.48 -5.37 -2.97
CA ALA A 34 -14.97 -4.24 -3.75
C ALA A 34 -15.24 -4.62 -5.21
N GLY A 35 -14.34 -5.39 -5.84
CA GLY A 35 -14.54 -5.93 -7.18
C GLY A 35 -15.80 -6.79 -7.29
N ASN A 36 -16.05 -7.64 -6.30
CA ASN A 36 -17.24 -8.49 -6.25
C ASN A 36 -18.53 -7.71 -5.96
N SER A 37 -18.45 -6.55 -5.29
CA SER A 37 -19.62 -5.75 -4.93
C SER A 37 -20.23 -4.98 -6.11
N CYS A 38 -19.43 -4.70 -7.15
CA CYS A 38 -19.78 -3.79 -8.24
C CYS A 38 -20.23 -2.38 -7.79
N ARG A 39 -19.95 -1.98 -6.53
CA ARG A 39 -20.28 -0.66 -5.98
C ARG A 39 -19.13 0.31 -6.20
N GLN A 40 -19.40 1.44 -6.84
CA GLN A 40 -18.36 2.46 -7.06
C GLN A 40 -17.80 3.02 -5.75
N GLU A 41 -18.63 3.18 -4.73
CA GLU A 41 -18.18 3.66 -3.41
C GLU A 41 -17.11 2.75 -2.81
N ASP A 42 -17.29 1.43 -2.92
CA ASP A 42 -16.32 0.45 -2.43
C ASP A 42 -15.02 0.47 -3.23
N VAL A 43 -15.11 0.69 -4.55
CA VAL A 43 -13.95 0.86 -5.43
C VAL A 43 -13.16 2.10 -5.04
N ILE A 44 -13.83 3.24 -4.81
CA ILE A 44 -13.19 4.50 -4.39
C ILE A 44 -12.52 4.32 -3.02
N ALA A 45 -13.22 3.73 -2.05
CA ALA A 45 -12.70 3.48 -0.72
C ALA A 45 -11.46 2.57 -0.76
N THR A 46 -11.52 1.50 -1.56
CA THR A 46 -10.40 0.59 -1.78
C THR A 46 -9.24 1.29 -2.47
N ALA A 47 -9.48 2.07 -3.52
CA ALA A 47 -8.43 2.79 -4.23
C ALA A 47 -7.68 3.75 -3.30
N ASN A 48 -8.38 4.42 -2.40
CA ASN A 48 -7.77 5.31 -1.41
C ASN A 48 -6.92 4.54 -0.40
N LEU A 49 -7.42 3.41 0.11
CA LEU A 49 -6.67 2.53 1.00
C LEU A 49 -5.41 1.97 0.32
N SER A 50 -5.55 1.37 -0.86
CA SER A 50 -4.48 0.74 -1.61
C SER A 50 -3.40 1.73 -2.01
N ARG A 51 -3.77 2.95 -2.42
CA ARG A 51 -2.81 4.02 -2.73
C ARG A 51 -1.91 4.33 -1.54
N ARG A 52 -2.48 4.49 -0.35
CA ARG A 52 -1.72 4.76 0.87
C ARG A 52 -0.83 3.59 1.25
N ALA A 53 -1.38 2.37 1.28
CA ALA A 53 -0.63 1.18 1.67
C ALA A 53 0.58 0.90 0.74
N ILE A 54 0.41 1.05 -0.58
CA ILE A 54 1.51 0.89 -1.53
C ILE A 54 2.52 2.02 -1.42
N ALA A 55 2.08 3.28 -1.27
CA ALA A 55 3.00 4.40 -1.09
C ALA A 55 3.87 4.21 0.16
N ASP A 56 3.27 3.88 1.30
CA ASP A 56 4.01 3.65 2.56
C ASP A 56 4.98 2.47 2.43
N MET A 57 4.55 1.36 1.80
CA MET A 57 5.39 0.19 1.55
C MET A 57 6.60 0.52 0.65
N LEU A 58 6.39 1.21 -0.47
CA LEU A 58 7.47 1.53 -1.41
C LEU A 58 8.47 2.53 -0.84
N HIS A 59 8.02 3.49 -0.02
CA HIS A 59 8.93 4.40 0.69
C HIS A 59 9.74 3.68 1.76
N SER A 60 9.16 2.71 2.47
CA SER A 60 9.88 1.92 3.49
C SER A 60 10.81 0.87 2.88
N CYS A 61 10.58 0.45 1.64
CA CYS A 61 11.37 -0.55 0.93
C CYS A 61 12.62 0.04 0.27
N LYS A 62 12.57 1.31 -0.12
CA LYS A 62 13.65 2.04 -0.75
C LYS A 62 14.60 2.58 0.30
#